data_AF-A0A2H1JIJ7-F1
#
_entry.id   AF-A0A2H1JIJ7-F1
#
_cell.length_a   1.000
_cell.length_b   1.000
_cell.length_c   1.000
_cell.angle_alpha   90.00
_cell.angle_beta   90.00
_cell.angle_gamma   90.00
#
_symmetry.space_group_name_H-M   'P 1'
#
loop_
_entity.id
_entity.type
_entity.pdbx_description
1 polymer ?
#
loop_
_entity_poly.entity_id
_entity_poly.type
_entity_poly.pdbx_seq_one_letter_code
_entity_poly.pdbx_strand_id
1 'polypeptide(L)'
;MATLLAALLVTTTTWEPAQDSFGSAWLIALGVVVLFCLVDIVIVDWLVICAWRPNWVVPRGTEDAAGWNDYAFHVRAQFTPKGLSVLAVLPLILALVVRFVL
;
A
#
# COMPACT_ATOMS: atom_id res chain seq x y z
N MET A 1 9.57 0.74 -4.02
CA MET A 1 8.88 2.04 -3.83
C MET A 1 8.59 2.74 -5.16
N ALA A 2 9.60 3.10 -5.97
CA ALA A 2 9.39 3.82 -7.24
C ALA A 2 8.47 3.09 -8.23
N THR A 3 8.65 1.78 -8.39
CA THR A 3 7.79 0.93 -9.23
C THR A 3 6.33 0.89 -8.77
N LEU A 4 6.09 0.95 -7.46
CA LEU A 4 4.75 0.94 -6.89
C LEU A 4 4.05 2.28 -7.09
N LEU A 5 4.77 3.39 -6.86
CA LEU A 5 4.25 4.73 -7.15
C LEU A 5 3.95 4.91 -8.65
N ALA A 6 4.79 4.35 -9.52
CA ALA A 6 4.55 4.35 -10.96
C ALA A 6 3.32 3.50 -11.33
N ALA A 7 3.17 2.29 -10.80
CA ALA A 7 1.99 1.45 -11.03
C ALA A 7 0.70 2.14 -10.56
N LEU A 8 0.75 2.80 -9.39
CA LEU A 8 -0.36 3.56 -8.83
C LEU A 8 -0.75 4.74 -9.73
N LEU A 9 0.23 5.51 -10.20
CA LEU A 9 0.03 6.63 -11.13
C LEU A 9 -0.54 6.14 -12.47
N VAL A 10 0.07 5.12 -13.08
CA VAL A 10 -0.40 4.55 -14.36
C VAL A 10 -1.84 4.05 -14.20
N THR A 11 -2.12 3.22 -13.20
CA THR A 11 -3.47 2.68 -12.99
C THR A 11 -4.50 3.80 -12.82
N THR A 12 -4.19 4.83 -12.03
CA THR A 12 -5.13 5.95 -11.80
C THR A 12 -5.33 6.80 -13.06
N THR A 13 -4.29 6.96 -13.90
CA THR A 13 -4.34 7.83 -15.08
C THR A 13 -4.90 7.15 -16.33
N THR A 14 -4.73 5.84 -16.47
CA THR A 14 -5.19 5.08 -17.65
C THR A 14 -6.54 4.41 -17.46
N TRP A 15 -7.10 4.42 -16.25
CA TRP A 15 -8.42 3.85 -15.99
C TRP A 15 -9.52 4.82 -16.41
N GLU A 16 -10.30 4.46 -17.43
CA GLU A 16 -11.29 5.36 -18.06
C GLU A 16 -12.23 6.04 -17.04
N PRO A 17 -12.89 5.31 -16.11
CA PRO A 17 -13.70 5.93 -15.05
C PRO A 17 -13.00 7.00 -14.21
N ALA A 18 -11.66 6.94 -14.04
CA ALA A 18 -10.93 7.95 -13.27
C ALA A 18 -10.94 9.32 -13.96
N GLN A 19 -11.15 9.37 -15.27
CA GLN A 19 -11.16 10.61 -16.06
C GLN A 19 -12.51 11.35 -16.00
N ASP A 20 -13.58 10.69 -15.57
CA ASP A 20 -14.94 11.25 -15.55
C ASP A 20 -15.09 12.42 -14.56
N SER A 21 -14.43 12.31 -13.40
CA SER A 21 -14.52 13.31 -12.34
C SER A 21 -13.37 13.20 -11.35
N PHE A 22 -13.09 14.28 -10.61
CA PHE A 22 -12.14 14.24 -9.49
C PHE A 22 -12.51 13.17 -8.45
N GLY A 23 -13.81 13.02 -8.17
CA GLY A 23 -14.30 12.01 -7.23
C GLY A 23 -14.00 10.59 -7.70
N SER A 24 -14.18 10.33 -9.00
CA SER A 24 -13.85 9.03 -9.61
C SER A 24 -12.34 8.77 -9.56
N ALA A 25 -11.51 9.76 -9.91
CA ALA A 25 -10.06 9.66 -9.82
C ALA A 25 -9.60 9.34 -8.39
N TRP A 26 -10.18 10.04 -7.41
CA TRP A 26 -9.87 9.82 -5.99
C TRP A 26 -10.29 8.43 -5.52
N LEU A 27 -11.49 7.95 -5.88
CA LEU A 27 -11.97 6.62 -5.51
C LEU A 27 -11.11 5.50 -6.12
N ILE A 28 -10.71 5.63 -7.38
CA ILE A 28 -9.81 4.66 -8.02
C ILE A 28 -8.44 4.68 -7.33
N ALA A 29 -7.84 5.86 -7.12
CA ALA A 29 -6.56 5.98 -6.43
C ALA A 29 -6.62 5.40 -5.01
N LEU A 30 -7.69 5.71 -4.26
CA LEU A 30 -7.91 5.20 -2.91
C LEU A 30 -8.06 3.68 -2.93
N GLY A 31 -8.86 3.14 -3.85
CA GLY A 31 -9.07 1.70 -4.00
C GLY A 31 -7.76 0.96 -4.26
N VAL A 32 -6.90 1.49 -5.13
CA VAL A 32 -5.59 0.87 -5.41
C VAL A 32 -4.66 0.97 -4.19
N VAL A 33 -4.63 2.10 -3.47
CA VAL A 33 -3.83 2.22 -2.23
C VAL A 33 -4.33 1.25 -1.16
N VAL A 34 -5.65 1.13 -0.95
CA VAL A 34 -6.25 0.18 0.00
C VAL A 34 -5.89 -1.25 -0.39
N LEU A 35 -6.04 -1.62 -1.66
CA LEU A 35 -5.70 -2.95 -2.15
C LEU A 35 -4.22 -3.25 -1.93
N PHE A 36 -3.34 -2.29 -2.19
CA PHE A 36 -1.91 -2.42 -1.91
C PHE A 36 -1.67 -2.70 -0.42
N CYS A 37 -2.27 -1.92 0.49
CA CYS A 37 -2.12 -2.14 1.93
C CYS A 37 -2.66 -3.52 2.37
N LEU A 38 -3.72 -4.02 1.74
CA LEU A 38 -4.24 -5.36 2.00
C LEU A 38 -3.29 -6.45 1.52
N VAL A 39 -2.71 -6.30 0.32
CA VAL A 39 -1.69 -7.24 -0.19
C VAL A 39 -0.45 -7.23 0.69
N ASP A 40 0.00 -6.06 1.13
CA ASP A 40 1.15 -5.91 2.01
C ASP A 40 0.89 -6.63 3.35
N ILE A 41 -0.21 -6.30 4.04
CA ILE A 41 -0.54 -6.93 5.33
C ILE A 41 -0.76 -8.45 5.18
N VAL A 42 -1.59 -8.88 4.23
CA VAL A 42 -1.99 -10.29 4.17
C VAL A 42 -0.91 -11.14 3.52
N ILE A 43 -0.41 -10.75 2.36
CA ILE A 43 0.50 -11.60 1.59
C ILE A 43 1.93 -11.43 2.07
N VAL A 44 2.42 -10.20 2.17
CA VAL A 44 3.83 -9.95 2.48
C VAL A 44 4.09 -10.13 3.97
N ASP A 45 3.41 -9.36 4.82
CA ASP A 45 3.65 -9.33 6.24
C ASP A 45 3.21 -10.64 6.91
N TRP A 46 1.97 -11.07 6.70
CA TRP A 46 1.45 -12.23 7.40
C TRP A 46 1.92 -13.55 6.80
N LEU A 47 1.72 -13.77 5.50
CA LEU A 47 2.03 -15.08 4.91
C LEU A 47 3.52 -15.27 4.64
N VAL A 48 4.21 -14.28 4.06
CA VAL A 48 5.64 -14.42 3.73
C VAL A 48 6.52 -14.19 4.96
N ILE A 49 6.36 -13.05 5.65
CA ILE A 49 7.25 -12.67 6.76
C ILE A 49 6.90 -13.44 8.04
N CYS A 50 5.64 -13.43 8.48
CA CYS A 50 5.29 -14.05 9.76
C CYS A 50 5.13 -15.57 9.69
N ALA A 51 4.42 -16.09 8.69
CA ALA A 51 4.11 -17.52 8.60
C ALA A 51 5.24 -18.34 7.97
N TRP A 52 5.73 -17.93 6.78
CA TRP A 52 6.70 -18.73 6.03
C TRP A 52 8.15 -18.52 6.46
N ARG A 53 8.57 -17.26 6.68
CA ARG A 53 9.92 -16.90 7.17
C ARG A 53 11.07 -17.47 6.32
N PRO A 54 11.08 -17.25 5.00
CA PRO A 54 12.16 -17.77 4.17
C PRO A 54 13.52 -17.15 4.56
N ASN A 55 14.58 -17.95 4.47
CA ASN A 55 15.94 -17.58 4.87
C ASN A 55 16.59 -16.44 4.04
N TRP A 56 15.96 -16.01 2.94
CA TRP A 56 16.36 -14.86 2.14
C TRP A 56 15.59 -13.58 2.50
N VAL A 57 14.52 -13.68 3.31
CA VAL A 57 13.83 -12.53 3.92
C VAL A 57 14.32 -12.31 5.34
N VAL A 58 14.41 -13.37 6.14
CA VAL A 58 14.83 -13.31 7.55
C VAL A 58 16.35 -13.18 7.62
N PRO A 59 16.90 -12.07 8.14
CA PRO A 59 18.33 -11.91 8.33
C PRO A 59 18.88 -12.98 9.29
N ARG A 60 20.02 -13.56 8.93
CA ARG A 60 20.67 -14.60 9.73
C ARG A 60 21.02 -14.09 11.13
N GLY A 61 20.75 -14.91 12.14
CA GLY A 61 20.94 -14.56 13.54
C GLY A 61 19.78 -13.78 14.16
N THR A 62 18.68 -13.57 13.42
CA THR A 62 17.47 -12.93 13.95
C THR A 62 16.26 -13.86 14.00
N GLU A 63 16.41 -15.14 13.65
CA GLU A 63 15.32 -16.11 13.44
C GLU A 63 14.37 -16.23 14.65
N ASP A 64 14.92 -16.07 15.86
CA ASP A 64 14.19 -16.17 17.13
C ASP A 64 13.64 -14.82 17.63
N ALA A 65 13.79 -13.73 16.87
CA ALA A 65 13.27 -12.43 17.27
C ALA A 65 11.74 -12.48 17.38
N ALA A 66 11.22 -12.05 18.53
CA ALA A 66 9.78 -12.09 18.83
C ALA A 66 8.92 -11.36 17.78
N GLY A 67 9.48 -10.32 17.15
CA GLY A 67 8.79 -9.54 16.12
C GLY A 67 8.38 -10.35 14.89
N TRP A 68 9.10 -11.43 14.55
CA TRP A 68 8.76 -12.22 13.37
C TRP A 68 7.40 -12.93 13.46
N ASN A 69 6.77 -13.05 14.63
CA ASN A 69 5.45 -13.69 14.81
C ASN A 69 4.35 -12.70 15.23
N ASP A 70 4.63 -11.39 15.26
CA ASP A 70 3.65 -10.40 15.71
C ASP A 70 2.79 -9.90 14.54
N TYR A 71 1.80 -10.68 14.14
CA TYR A 71 0.83 -10.31 13.08
C TYR A 71 0.13 -8.98 13.37
N ALA A 72 -0.16 -8.72 14.65
CA ALA A 72 -0.91 -7.55 15.07
C ALA A 72 -0.07 -6.27 15.02
N PHE A 73 1.27 -6.37 15.04
CA PHE A 73 2.17 -5.23 14.85
C PHE A 73 1.89 -4.53 13.52
N HIS A 74 1.77 -5.28 12.44
CA HIS A 74 1.56 -4.73 11.09
C HIS A 74 0.23 -3.99 10.96
N VAL A 75 -0.84 -4.55 11.53
CA VAL A 75 -2.15 -3.88 11.58
C VAL A 75 -2.06 -2.60 12.42
N ARG A 76 -1.47 -2.66 13.63
CA ARG A 76 -1.31 -1.47 14.47
C ARG A 76 -0.49 -0.39 13.77
N ALA A 77 0.58 -0.77 13.06
CA ALA A 77 1.40 0.14 12.28
C ALA A 77 0.60 0.85 11.17
N GLN A 78 -0.25 0.10 10.46
CA GLN A 78 -1.11 0.64 9.40
C GLN A 78 -2.09 1.71 9.92
N PHE A 79 -2.61 1.53 11.13
CA PHE A 79 -3.57 2.45 11.75
C PHE A 79 -2.91 3.56 12.57
N THR A 80 -1.58 3.71 12.53
CA THR A 80 -0.92 4.88 13.12
C THR A 80 -1.33 6.16 12.37
N PRO A 81 -1.23 7.35 13.00
CA PRO A 81 -1.49 8.62 12.29
C PRO A 81 -0.67 8.79 11.01
N LYS A 82 0.55 8.24 10.96
CA LYS A 82 1.40 8.23 9.76
C LYS A 82 0.86 7.30 8.67
N GLY A 83 0.41 6.09 9.03
CA GLY A 83 -0.18 5.16 8.06
C GLY A 83 -1.49 5.71 7.48
N LEU A 84 -2.35 6.24 8.35
CA LEU A 84 -3.61 6.86 7.95
C LEU A 84 -3.40 8.12 7.10
N SER A 85 -2.38 8.93 7.37
CA SER A 85 -2.11 10.11 6.55
C SER A 85 -1.68 9.74 5.14
N VAL A 86 -0.86 8.69 4.95
CA VAL A 86 -0.51 8.19 3.61
C VAL A 86 -1.77 7.69 2.89
N LEU A 87 -2.61 6.91 3.57
CA LEU A 87 -3.85 6.38 3.01
C LEU A 87 -4.82 7.49 2.55
N ALA A 88 -4.87 8.61 3.25
CA ALA A 88 -5.75 9.73 2.90
C ALA A 88 -5.12 10.68 1.87
N VAL A 89 -3.85 11.05 2.02
CA VAL A 89 -3.20 12.13 1.26
C VAL A 89 -2.73 11.66 -0.12
N LEU A 90 -2.17 10.45 -0.23
CA LEU A 90 -1.63 9.96 -1.51
C LEU A 90 -2.71 9.85 -2.60
N PRO A 91 -3.91 9.29 -2.34
CA PRO A 91 -5.00 9.29 -3.33
C PRO A 91 -5.45 10.68 -3.76
N LEU A 92 -5.45 11.65 -2.83
CA LEU A 92 -5.79 13.04 -3.15
C LEU A 92 -4.77 13.65 -4.11
N ILE A 93 -3.47 13.44 -3.86
CA ILE A 93 -2.41 13.92 -4.75
C ILE A 93 -2.58 13.35 -6.16
N LEU A 94 -2.87 12.06 -6.28
CA LEU A 94 -3.05 11.43 -7.59
C LEU A 94 -4.30 11.92 -8.32
N ALA A 95 -5.41 12.11 -7.61
CA ALA A 95 -6.61 12.70 -8.20
C ALA A 95 -6.36 14.14 -8.69
N LEU A 96 -5.54 14.92 -7.97
CA LEU A 96 -5.11 16.24 -8.43
C LEU A 96 -4.23 16.16 -9.68
N VAL A 97 -3.31 15.20 -9.75
CA VAL A 97 -2.50 14.96 -10.95
C VAL A 97 -3.38 14.64 -12.15
N VAL A 98 -4.34 13.72 -12.00
CA VAL A 98 -5.31 13.43 -13.07
C VAL A 98 -6.07 14.69 -13.49
N ARG A 99 -6.53 15.51 -12.53
CA ARG A 99 -7.34 16.70 -12.84
C ARG A 99 -6.59 17.84 -13.55
N PHE A 100 -5.30 18.01 -13.27
CA PHE A 100 -4.53 19.17 -13.74
C PHE A 100 -3.52 18.85 -14.84
N VAL A 101 -3.21 17.57 -15.06
CA VAL A 101 -2.22 17.12 -16.06
C VAL A 101 -2.88 16.39 -17.23
N LEU A 102 -4.08 15.83 -17.04
CA LEU A 102 -4.86 15.10 -18.05
C LEU A 102 -6.23 15.76 -18.25
#